data_AF-A0A5K1DF50-F1
#
_entry.id   AF-A0A5K1DF50-F1
#
_cell.length_a   1.000
_cell.length_b   1.000
_cell.length_c   1.000
_cell.angle_alpha   90.00
_cell.angle_beta   90.00
_cell.angle_gamma   90.00
#
_symmetry.space_group_name_H-M   'P 1'
#
loop_
_entity.id
_entity.type
_entity.pdbx_description
1 polymer ?
#
loop_
_entity_poly.entity_id
_entity_poly.type
_entity_poly.pdbx_seq_one_letter_code
_entity_poly.pdbx_strand_id
1 'polypeptide(L)' 'ALSYLPVLERRTCIIAEQSGSGKTLAYLSPVIQRLREDEAQGLAKSLPGRPRVVILVPTAELASQ' A
#
# COMPACT_ATOMS: atom_id res chain seq x y z
N ALA A 1 12.52 5.59 -0.09
CA ALA A 1 12.78 5.31 1.34
C ALA A 1 12.05 6.31 2.27
N LEU A 2 12.03 7.61 1.97
CA LEU A 2 11.41 8.64 2.83
C LEU A 2 9.89 8.47 3.07
N SER A 3 9.16 7.86 2.14
CA SER A 3 7.71 7.65 2.28
C SER A 3 7.30 6.43 3.11
N TYR A 4 8.23 5.52 3.41
CA TYR A 4 7.89 4.25 4.06
C TYR A 4 7.27 4.47 5.45
N LEU A 5 7.90 5.30 6.29
CA LEU A 5 7.43 5.58 7.65
C LEU A 5 6.08 6.30 7.67
N PRO A 6 5.85 7.39 6.90
CA PRO A 6 4.53 8.02 6.82
C PRO A 6 3.41 7.04 6.44
N VAL A 7 3.64 6.14 5.49
CA VAL A 7 2.64 5.17 5.05
C VAL A 7 2.38 4.12 6.13
N LEU A 8 3.44 3.61 6.79
CA LEU A 8 3.31 2.62 7.87
C LEU A 8 2.51 3.15 9.07
N GLU A 9 2.70 4.43 9.38
CA GLU A 9 2.01 5.17 10.44
C GLU A 9 0.58 5.60 10.09
N ARG A 10 0.08 5.21 8.90
CA ARG A 10 -1.25 5.60 8.39
C ARG A 10 -1.43 7.11 8.23
N ARG A 11 -0.34 7.84 7.97
CA ARG A 11 -0.40 9.26 7.65
C ARG A 11 -0.68 9.46 6.17
N THR A 12 -1.53 10.44 5.86
CA THR A 12 -1.68 10.92 4.49
C THR A 12 -0.35 11.55 4.04
N CYS A 13 0.14 11.15 2.88
CA CYS A 13 1.40 11.67 2.35
C CYS A 13 1.36 11.75 0.82
N ILE A 14 2.26 12.57 0.26
CA ILE A 14 2.50 12.68 -1.18
C ILE A 14 3.87 12.06 -1.46
N ILE A 15 3.93 11.13 -2.41
CA ILE A 15 5.16 10.52 -2.89
C ILE A 15 5.44 11.06 -4.29
N ALA A 16 6.24 12.13 -4.36
CA ALA A 16 6.60 12.78 -5.62
C ALA A 16 8.05 12.43 -5.97
N GLU A 17 8.22 11.51 -6.92
CA GLU A 17 9.52 11.02 -7.36
C GLU A 17 9.49 10.66 -8.85
N GLN A 18 10.66 10.60 -9.49
CA GLN A 18 10.75 10.24 -10.92
C GLN A 18 10.29 8.80 -11.21
N SER A 19 9.91 8.50 -12.45
CA SER A 19 9.57 7.12 -12.86
C SER A 19 10.77 6.17 -12.67
N GLY A 20 10.50 4.92 -12.30
CA GLY A 20 11.56 3.93 -12.02
C GLY A 20 12.23 4.05 -10.64
N SER A 21 11.86 5.03 -9.80
CA SER A 21 12.44 5.21 -8.45
C SER A 21 11.90 4.26 -7.37
N GLY A 22 11.01 3.33 -7.74
CA GLY A 22 10.42 2.37 -6.79
C GLY A 22 9.21 2.89 -6.00
N LYS A 23 8.52 3.94 -6.46
CA LYS A 23 7.29 4.48 -5.82
C LYS A 23 6.27 3.39 -5.49
N THR A 24 6.09 2.42 -6.37
CA THR A 24 5.18 1.28 -6.19
C THR A 24 5.49 0.52 -4.91
N LEU A 25 6.74 0.09 -4.73
CA LEU A 25 7.17 -0.57 -3.49
C LEU A 25 7.12 0.39 -2.28
N ALA A 26 7.37 1.67 -2.51
CA ALA A 26 7.38 2.68 -1.46
C ALA A 26 6.02 2.88 -0.78
N TYR A 27 4.90 2.64 -1.47
CA TYR A 27 3.56 2.59 -0.85
C TYR A 27 3.08 1.16 -0.57
N LEU A 28 3.40 0.16 -1.41
CA LEU A 28 2.89 -1.21 -1.23
C LEU A 28 3.50 -1.93 -0.03
N SER A 29 4.82 -1.86 0.14
CA SER A 29 5.53 -2.60 1.21
C SER A 29 5.00 -2.28 2.62
N PRO A 30 4.94 -1.00 3.05
CA PRO A 30 4.42 -0.68 4.39
C PRO A 30 2.92 -0.99 4.54
N VAL A 31 2.13 -0.87 3.46
CA VAL A 31 0.70 -1.24 3.48
C VAL A 31 0.52 -2.74 3.69
N ILE A 32 1.22 -3.57 2.92
CA ILE A 32 1.14 -5.03 3.03
C ILE A 32 1.62 -5.49 4.41
N GLN A 33 2.75 -4.96 4.87
CA GLN A 33 3.27 -5.27 6.20
C GLN A 33 2.21 -5.05 7.28
N ARG A 34 1.54 -3.89 7.24
CA ARG A 34 0.49 -3.58 8.21
C ARG A 34 -0.70 -4.54 8.13
N LEU A 35 -1.15 -4.86 6.91
CA LEU A 35 -2.28 -5.79 6.75
C LEU A 35 -1.98 -7.16 7.36
N ARG A 36 -0.72 -7.61 7.26
CA ARG A 36 -0.22 -8.88 7.83
C ARG A 36 -0.08 -8.81 9.34
N GLU A 37 0.42 -7.71 9.89
CA GLU A 37 0.49 -7.47 11.33
C GLU A 37 -0.91 -7.48 11.97
N ASP A 38 -1.87 -6.77 11.37
CA ASP A 38 -3.26 -6.75 11.83
C ASP A 38 -3.88 -8.16 11.78
N GLU A 39 -3.51 -9.00 10.80
CA GLU A 39 -3.97 -10.41 10.72
C GLU A 39 -3.31 -11.29 11.78
N ALA A 40 -2.00 -11.15 11.99
CA ALA A 40 -1.25 -11.91 13.00
C ALA A 40 -1.72 -11.60 14.43
N GLN A 41 -2.15 -10.37 14.68
CA GLN A 41 -2.71 -9.93 15.96
C GLN A 41 -4.20 -10.22 16.11
N GLY A 42 -4.85 -10.77 15.07
CA GLY A 42 -6.29 -11.04 15.07
C GLY A 42 -7.17 -9.79 15.04
N LEU A 43 -6.61 -8.61 14.76
CA LEU A 43 -7.32 -7.33 14.71
C LEU A 43 -8.19 -7.19 13.46
N ALA A 44 -7.79 -7.80 12.36
CA ALA A 44 -8.54 -7.81 11.11
C ALA A 44 -8.30 -9.09 10.32
N LYS A 45 -9.24 -9.44 9.44
CA LYS A 45 -9.13 -10.59 8.53
C LYS A 45 -9.46 -10.18 7.12
N SER A 46 -8.75 -10.76 6.15
CA SER A 46 -9.12 -10.69 4.75
C SER A 46 -10.36 -11.56 4.50
N LEU A 47 -11.43 -10.95 4.03
CA LEU A 47 -12.72 -11.61 3.76
C LEU A 47 -13.10 -11.44 2.28
N PRO A 48 -13.73 -12.46 1.66
CA PRO A 48 -14.25 -12.34 0.29
C PRO A 48 -15.16 -11.11 0.14
N GLY A 49 -14.97 -10.35 -0.94
CA GLY A 49 -15.77 -9.16 -1.25
C GLY A 49 -15.60 -7.96 -0.31
N ARG A 50 -14.61 -7.98 0.59
CA ARG A 50 -14.36 -6.88 1.56
C ARG A 50 -12.91 -6.40 1.46
N PRO A 51 -12.53 -5.68 0.38
CA PRO A 51 -11.17 -5.19 0.20
C PRO A 51 -10.79 -4.25 1.35
N ARG A 52 -9.57 -4.39 1.87
CA ARG A 52 -9.03 -3.56 2.95
C ARG A 52 -8.21 -2.37 2.44
N VAL A 53 -7.83 -2.39 1.17
CA VAL A 53 -7.02 -1.37 0.48
C VAL A 53 -7.54 -1.22 -0.94
N VAL A 54 -7.58 0.02 -1.43
CA VAL A 54 -7.91 0.36 -2.82
C VAL A 54 -6.72 1.10 -3.41
N ILE A 55 -6.26 0.65 -4.57
CA ILE A 55 -5.22 1.32 -5.36
C ILE A 55 -5.89 1.83 -6.62
N LEU A 56 -5.77 3.12 -6.90
CA LEU A 56 -6.31 3.76 -8.09
C LEU A 56 -5.16 4.06 -9.05
N VAL A 57 -5.36 3.68 -10.30
CA VAL A 57 -4.39 3.90 -11.39
C VAL A 57 -5.14 4.36 -12.64
N PRO A 58 -4.50 5.14 -13.52
CA PRO A 58 -5.16 5.74 -14.68
C PRO A 58 -5.52 4.76 -15.80
N THR A 59 -4.87 3.59 -15.89
CA THR A 59 -5.11 2.63 -16.98
C THR A 59 -5.18 1.18 -16.49
N ALA A 60 -5.84 0.32 -17.27
CA ALA A 60 -5.97 -1.10 -16.97
C ALA A 60 -4.62 -1.83 -17.05
N GLU A 61 -3.75 -1.43 -17.97
CA GLU A 61 -2.41 -2.01 -18.14
C GLU A 61 -1.57 -1.77 -16.89
N LEU A 62 -1.64 -0.57 -16.31
CA LEU A 62 -0.94 -0.26 -15.07
C LEU A 62 -1.54 -1.01 -13.87
N ALA A 63 -2.84 -1.29 -13.88
CA ALA A 63 -3.49 -2.11 -12.84
C ALA A 63 -3.03 -3.58 -12.89
N SER A 64 -2.61 -4.05 -14.06
CA SER A 64 -2.16 -5.42 -14.30
C SER A 64 -0.64 -5.63 -14.11
N GLN A 65 0.14 -4.58 -13.87
CA GLN A 65 1.59 -4.67 -13.58
C GLN A 65 1.86 -5.25 -12.19
#